data_AF-A0A4R1QYR5-F1
#
_entry.id   AF-A0A4R1QYR5-F1
#
_cell.length_a   1.000
_cell.length_b   1.000
_cell.length_c   1.000
_cell.angle_alpha   90.00
_cell.angle_beta   90.00
_cell.angle_gamma   90.00
#
_symmetry.space_group_name_H-M   'P 1'
#
loop_
_entity.id
_entity.type
_entity.pdbx_description
1 polymer ?
#
loop_
_entity_poly.entity_id
_entity_poly.type
_entity_poly.pdbx_seq_one_letter_code
_entity_poly.pdbx_strand_id
1 'polypeptide(L)'
;MEDMLIFGAKSLALGACIALNELYPQYNIKGFVVSSLSGNPTKLHNLPVIELNSVEDKRTLIYIATPEDVQGSIVKSLKEQGFDNYICMDSEKESELMGRYYDAVNRFPSLEKCGDIGNIHGYIAKYYKDKPLIKEYRMPMWLKPIQVGAVLTNVRVAGMTDDTGDNISGKNGNYCELTALYWIWKNVIPKDNKKDSYYGLFHYRRVLDVKKEELYRLKDNGIDVILPYPTICDPHISEHHERYVNSSDWKAMLQALAELQPDYFSAFMKILEQEYLYNYNILIARKEVISDYCAWLFPILERTEQLSVPKGSERSDRYIGYLGENLLTLYFMYHKEHLHIVHTGRIMLV
;
A
#
# COMPACT_ATOMS: atom_id res chain seq x y z
N MET A 1 -33.78 3.77 -7.84
CA MET A 1 -32.38 3.84 -7.37
C MET A 1 -32.40 4.63 -6.08
N GLU A 2 -31.74 4.13 -5.05
CA GLU A 2 -31.58 4.86 -3.79
C GLU A 2 -30.37 5.79 -3.90
N ASP A 3 -30.50 7.04 -3.46
CA ASP A 3 -29.42 8.00 -3.53
C ASP A 3 -28.37 7.72 -2.44
N MET A 4 -27.10 7.76 -2.83
CA MET A 4 -25.95 7.54 -1.95
C MET A 4 -24.93 8.67 -2.10
N LEU A 5 -24.29 9.04 -1.00
CA LEU A 5 -23.15 9.94 -0.97
C LEU A 5 -21.95 9.22 -0.34
N ILE A 6 -20.74 9.51 -0.81
CA ILE A 6 -19.52 8.93 -0.28
C ILE A 6 -18.81 9.95 0.59
N PHE A 7 -18.60 9.64 1.87
CA PHE A 7 -17.82 10.51 2.74
C PHE A 7 -16.32 10.27 2.51
N GLY A 8 -15.61 11.33 2.13
CA GLY A 8 -14.20 11.31 1.72
C GLY A 8 -14.04 11.78 0.27
N ALA A 9 -12.89 12.39 -0.07
CA ALA A 9 -12.61 12.92 -1.41
C ALA A 9 -11.16 12.65 -1.84
N LYS A 10 -10.67 11.45 -1.54
CA LYS A 10 -9.31 10.98 -1.87
C LYS A 10 -9.38 9.55 -2.40
N SER A 11 -8.23 8.94 -2.70
CA SER A 11 -8.12 7.64 -3.37
C SER A 11 -8.95 6.51 -2.75
N LEU A 12 -9.11 6.46 -1.42
CA LEU A 12 -9.97 5.47 -0.77
C LEU A 12 -11.46 5.65 -1.12
N ALA A 13 -11.93 6.90 -1.13
CA ALA A 13 -13.29 7.25 -1.53
C ALA A 13 -13.49 7.05 -3.04
N LEU A 14 -12.49 7.39 -3.85
CA LEU A 14 -12.49 7.12 -5.29
C LEU A 14 -12.66 5.62 -5.59
N GLY A 15 -11.82 4.78 -4.97
CA GLY A 15 -11.89 3.33 -5.15
C GLY A 15 -13.26 2.77 -4.74
N ALA A 16 -13.77 3.19 -3.57
CA ALA A 16 -15.11 2.81 -3.13
C ALA A 16 -16.20 3.27 -4.11
N CYS A 17 -16.11 4.49 -4.64
CA CYS A 17 -17.08 5.02 -5.61
C CYS A 17 -17.14 4.17 -6.87
N ILE A 18 -15.98 3.86 -7.45
CA ILE A 18 -15.89 3.07 -8.68
C ILE A 18 -16.42 1.66 -8.43
N ALA A 19 -15.97 1.01 -7.35
CA ALA A 19 -16.41 -0.33 -7.00
C ALA A 19 -17.91 -0.41 -6.70
N LEU A 20 -18.47 0.57 -5.99
CA LEU A 20 -19.90 0.59 -5.66
C LEU A 20 -20.77 0.84 -6.90
N ASN A 21 -20.35 1.74 -7.81
CA ASN A 21 -21.05 1.97 -9.08
C ASN A 21 -21.12 0.70 -9.93
N GLU A 22 -20.03 -0.07 -9.99
CA GLU A 22 -19.97 -1.31 -10.77
C GLU A 22 -20.79 -2.43 -10.12
N LEU A 23 -20.63 -2.65 -8.81
CA LEU A 23 -21.19 -3.81 -8.12
C LEU A 23 -22.63 -3.63 -7.63
N TYR A 24 -23.07 -2.38 -7.43
CA TYR A 24 -24.36 -2.08 -6.82
C TYR A 24 -25.14 -1.01 -7.61
N PRO A 25 -25.55 -1.31 -8.86
CA PRO A 25 -26.23 -0.37 -9.75
C PRO A 25 -27.61 0.08 -9.22
N GLN A 26 -28.13 -0.52 -8.15
CA GLN A 26 -29.32 -0.04 -7.46
C GLN A 26 -29.12 1.30 -6.74
N TYR A 27 -27.87 1.65 -6.41
CA TYR A 27 -27.53 2.92 -5.79
C TYR A 27 -27.14 3.94 -6.86
N ASN A 28 -27.63 5.16 -6.70
CA ASN A 28 -27.25 6.29 -7.52
C ASN A 28 -26.29 7.19 -6.71
N ILE A 29 -24.99 7.06 -6.94
CA ILE A 29 -23.95 7.83 -6.24
C ILE A 29 -23.97 9.27 -6.75
N LYS A 30 -24.41 10.21 -5.90
CA LYS A 30 -24.56 11.63 -6.24
C LYS A 30 -23.25 12.42 -6.18
N GLY A 31 -22.27 11.91 -5.45
CA GLY A 31 -20.96 12.53 -5.29
C GLY A 31 -20.35 12.30 -3.92
N PHE A 32 -19.41 13.16 -3.58
CA PHE A 32 -18.56 13.04 -2.41
C PHE A 32 -18.89 14.12 -1.38
N VAL A 33 -18.74 13.77 -0.10
CA VAL A 33 -18.98 14.65 1.03
C VAL A 33 -17.73 14.73 1.90
N VAL A 34 -17.40 15.95 2.34
CA VAL A 34 -16.28 16.22 3.24
C VAL A 34 -16.72 17.11 4.39
N SER A 35 -15.97 17.10 5.50
CA SER A 35 -16.19 18.04 6.60
C SER A 35 -15.85 19.48 6.22
N SER A 36 -14.89 19.67 5.31
CA SER A 36 -14.51 20.97 4.76
C SER A 36 -13.94 20.81 3.36
N LEU A 37 -14.23 21.74 2.46
CA LEU A 37 -13.61 21.79 1.12
C LEU A 37 -12.12 22.17 1.17
N SER A 38 -11.61 22.67 2.30
CA SER A 38 -10.20 23.02 2.44
C SER A 38 -9.31 21.79 2.22
N GLY A 39 -8.43 21.87 1.22
CA GLY A 39 -7.49 20.79 0.88
C GLY A 39 -8.12 19.58 0.17
N ASN A 40 -9.37 19.70 -0.31
CA ASN A 40 -10.04 18.70 -1.15
C ASN A 40 -10.35 19.30 -2.53
N PRO A 41 -10.41 18.47 -3.59
CA PRO A 41 -10.81 18.96 -4.91
C PRO A 41 -12.31 19.30 -4.92
N THR A 42 -12.74 20.12 -5.89
CA THR A 42 -14.17 20.45 -6.08
C THR A 42 -14.93 19.37 -6.84
N LYS A 43 -14.21 18.49 -7.54
CA LYS A 43 -14.72 17.31 -8.23
C LYS A 43 -13.74 16.15 -8.07
N LEU A 44 -14.27 14.93 -8.06
CA LEU A 44 -13.50 13.69 -8.09
C LEU A 44 -14.27 12.71 -8.98
N HIS A 45 -13.60 12.05 -9.93
CA HIS A 45 -14.27 11.16 -10.88
C HIS A 45 -15.49 11.79 -11.57
N ASN A 46 -15.36 13.06 -11.98
CA ASN A 46 -16.42 13.91 -12.55
C ASN A 46 -17.66 14.15 -11.67
N LEU A 47 -17.67 13.67 -10.43
CA LEU A 47 -18.74 13.92 -9.46
C LEU A 47 -18.39 15.09 -8.54
N PRO A 48 -19.40 15.83 -8.03
CA PRO A 48 -19.16 16.96 -7.14
C PRO A 48 -18.61 16.49 -5.78
N VAL A 49 -17.75 17.31 -5.19
CA VAL A 49 -17.35 17.23 -3.79
C VAL A 49 -18.01 18.39 -3.05
N ILE A 50 -18.80 18.10 -2.02
CA ILE A 50 -19.55 19.10 -1.24
C ILE A 50 -19.28 18.97 0.25
N GLU A 51 -19.56 20.03 1.02
CA GLU A 51 -19.49 19.98 2.47
C GLU A 51 -20.72 19.27 3.05
N LEU A 52 -20.54 18.55 4.17
CA LEU A 52 -21.62 17.82 4.84
C LEU A 52 -22.80 18.72 5.24
N ASN A 53 -22.51 19.97 5.62
CA ASN A 53 -23.51 20.97 6.00
C ASN A 53 -24.47 21.33 4.84
N SER A 54 -24.04 21.10 3.60
CA SER A 54 -24.76 21.46 2.37
C SER A 54 -25.70 20.35 1.90
N VAL A 55 -25.67 19.18 2.55
CA VAL A 55 -26.55 18.05 2.21
C VAL A 55 -27.89 18.25 2.91
N GLU A 56 -28.94 18.51 2.13
CA GLU A 56 -30.29 18.79 2.65
C GLU A 56 -31.04 17.53 3.11
N ASP A 57 -31.03 16.47 2.30
CA ASP A 57 -31.73 15.23 2.63
C ASP A 57 -30.93 14.37 3.61
N LYS A 58 -31.35 14.41 4.89
CA LYS A 58 -30.72 13.68 5.99
C LYS A 58 -30.97 12.17 5.96
N ARG A 59 -31.86 11.67 5.09
CA ARG A 59 -32.12 10.24 4.92
C ARG A 59 -31.17 9.58 3.92
N THR A 60 -30.46 10.38 3.13
CA THR A 60 -29.47 9.91 2.14
C THR A 60 -28.47 8.98 2.82
N LEU A 61 -28.20 7.82 2.20
CA LEU A 61 -27.21 6.89 2.70
C LEU A 61 -25.80 7.48 2.52
N ILE A 62 -25.05 7.59 3.62
CA ILE A 62 -23.66 8.05 3.61
C ILE A 62 -22.71 6.86 3.77
N TYR A 63 -21.98 6.55 2.70
CA TYR A 63 -20.95 5.52 2.72
C TYR A 63 -19.59 6.13 3.09
N ILE A 64 -19.09 5.84 4.29
CA ILE A 64 -17.88 6.45 4.83
C ILE A 64 -16.65 5.68 4.33
N ALA A 65 -15.93 6.28 3.36
CA ALA A 65 -14.73 5.72 2.74
C ALA A 65 -13.50 6.58 3.09
N THR A 66 -13.15 6.57 4.37
CA THR A 66 -12.00 7.29 4.95
C THR A 66 -11.17 6.35 5.83
N PRO A 67 -9.90 6.69 6.18
CA PRO A 67 -9.11 5.88 7.10
C PRO A 67 -9.86 5.58 8.42
N GLU A 68 -9.80 4.33 8.90
CA GLU A 68 -10.60 3.85 10.04
C GLU A 68 -10.35 4.67 11.33
N ASP A 69 -9.14 5.20 11.52
CA ASP A 69 -8.77 6.01 12.68
C ASP A 69 -9.46 7.38 12.75
N VAL A 70 -10.02 7.88 11.64
CA VAL A 70 -10.80 9.14 11.61
C VAL A 70 -12.31 8.92 11.53
N GLN A 71 -12.79 7.69 11.31
CA GLN A 71 -14.23 7.44 11.12
C GLN A 71 -15.05 7.77 12.37
N GLY A 72 -14.50 7.60 13.57
CA GLY A 72 -15.20 7.93 14.81
C GLY A 72 -15.60 9.42 14.91
N SER A 73 -14.74 10.33 14.48
CA SER A 73 -15.06 11.77 14.47
C SER A 73 -16.05 12.14 13.37
N ILE A 74 -15.97 11.46 12.22
CA ILE A 74 -16.92 11.61 11.11
C ILE A 74 -18.32 11.17 11.55
N VAL A 75 -18.46 9.99 12.15
CA VAL A 75 -19.74 9.50 12.67
C VAL A 75 -20.33 10.47 13.70
N LYS A 76 -19.49 11.04 14.57
CA LYS A 76 -19.95 12.06 15.52
C LYS A 76 -20.52 13.29 14.80
N SER A 77 -19.80 13.81 13.81
CA SER A 77 -20.23 14.98 13.02
C SER A 77 -21.51 14.70 12.21
N LEU A 78 -21.66 13.50 11.66
CA LEU A 78 -22.87 13.05 10.97
C LEU A 78 -24.08 13.09 11.90
N LYS A 79 -23.96 12.51 13.10
CA LYS A 79 -25.03 12.49 14.10
C LYS A 79 -25.41 13.89 14.59
N GLU A 80 -24.41 14.75 14.82
CA GLU A 80 -24.63 16.15 15.20
C GLU A 80 -25.43 16.93 14.14
N GLN A 81 -25.34 16.52 12.87
CA GLN A 81 -26.04 17.13 11.74
C GLN A 81 -27.32 16.37 11.32
N GLY A 82 -27.75 15.38 12.11
CA GLY A 82 -29.01 14.65 11.91
C GLY A 82 -28.94 13.48 10.93
N PHE A 83 -27.75 13.01 10.54
CA PHE A 83 -27.60 11.81 9.72
C PHE A 83 -27.50 10.55 10.59
N ASP A 84 -28.37 9.58 10.33
CA ASP A 84 -28.41 8.27 11.01
C ASP A 84 -28.22 7.08 10.05
N ASN A 85 -28.41 7.29 8.74
CA ASN A 85 -28.24 6.29 7.71
C ASN A 85 -26.81 6.31 7.11
N TYR A 86 -25.88 5.56 7.71
CA TYR A 86 -24.50 5.50 7.24
C TYR A 86 -23.86 4.11 7.35
N ILE A 87 -22.88 3.84 6.49
CA ILE A 87 -22.05 2.63 6.50
C ILE A 87 -20.59 3.02 6.69
N CYS A 88 -19.92 2.46 7.70
CA CYS A 88 -18.48 2.59 7.89
C CYS A 88 -17.74 1.50 7.13
N MET A 89 -16.89 1.89 6.17
CA MET A 89 -15.99 0.98 5.47
C MET A 89 -14.69 0.82 6.26
N ASP A 90 -14.61 -0.21 7.08
CA ASP A 90 -13.34 -0.66 7.67
C ASP A 90 -12.48 -1.37 6.61
N SER A 91 -11.25 -1.73 6.99
CA SER A 91 -10.30 -2.36 6.05
C SER A 91 -10.72 -3.73 5.53
N GLU A 92 -11.53 -4.48 6.28
CA GLU A 92 -12.07 -5.78 5.84
C GLU A 92 -13.17 -5.57 4.79
N LYS A 93 -14.05 -4.59 4.99
CA LYS A 93 -15.05 -4.20 3.98
C LYS A 93 -14.40 -3.61 2.72
N GLU A 94 -13.32 -2.83 2.86
CA GLU A 94 -12.51 -2.36 1.72
C GLU A 94 -11.95 -3.56 0.94
N SER A 95 -11.34 -4.52 1.65
CA SER A 95 -10.80 -5.77 1.08
C SER A 95 -11.86 -6.52 0.26
N GLU A 96 -13.04 -6.77 0.85
CA GLU A 96 -14.13 -7.49 0.18
C GLU A 96 -14.68 -6.71 -1.02
N LEU A 97 -14.94 -5.41 -0.86
CA LEU A 97 -15.48 -4.55 -1.92
C LEU A 97 -14.54 -4.53 -3.13
N MET A 98 -13.24 -4.29 -2.88
CA MET A 98 -12.26 -4.18 -3.96
C MET A 98 -11.99 -5.54 -4.62
N GLY A 99 -11.95 -6.64 -3.87
CA GLY A 99 -11.80 -7.97 -4.45
C GLY A 99 -12.95 -8.31 -5.40
N ARG A 100 -14.20 -8.09 -4.98
CA ARG A 100 -15.37 -8.30 -5.84
C ARG A 100 -15.35 -7.40 -7.07
N TYR A 101 -14.90 -6.15 -6.94
CA TYR A 101 -14.80 -5.22 -8.06
C TYR A 101 -13.77 -5.71 -9.08
N TYR A 102 -12.57 -6.06 -8.63
CA TYR A 102 -11.48 -6.52 -9.49
C TYR A 102 -11.80 -7.85 -10.18
N ASP A 103 -12.48 -8.76 -9.49
CA ASP A 103 -13.04 -9.98 -10.10
C ASP A 103 -14.06 -9.63 -11.20
N ALA A 104 -14.99 -8.70 -10.93
CA ALA A 104 -16.03 -8.32 -11.89
C ALA A 104 -15.45 -7.68 -13.17
N VAL A 105 -14.42 -6.85 -13.04
CA VAL A 105 -13.76 -6.19 -14.19
C VAL A 105 -12.62 -7.02 -14.81
N ASN A 106 -12.41 -8.25 -14.35
CA ASN A 106 -11.36 -9.18 -14.81
C ASN A 106 -9.95 -8.53 -14.81
N ARG A 107 -9.61 -7.84 -13.73
CA ARG A 107 -8.32 -7.14 -13.58
C ARG A 107 -7.77 -7.36 -12.19
N PHE A 108 -6.44 -7.50 -12.08
CA PHE A 108 -5.75 -7.77 -10.80
C PHE A 108 -6.31 -9.02 -10.09
N PRO A 109 -6.01 -10.22 -10.62
CA PRO A 109 -6.57 -11.47 -10.13
C PRO A 109 -6.44 -11.62 -8.61
N SER A 110 -7.54 -11.98 -7.96
CA SER A 110 -7.61 -12.18 -6.51
C SER A 110 -6.87 -13.45 -6.10
N LEU A 111 -6.32 -13.44 -4.88
CA LEU A 111 -5.76 -14.62 -4.23
C LEU A 111 -6.90 -15.57 -3.90
N GLU A 112 -6.98 -16.68 -4.63
CA GLU A 112 -7.97 -17.71 -4.36
C GLU A 112 -7.63 -18.51 -3.09
N LYS A 113 -8.63 -19.20 -2.52
CA LYS A 113 -8.43 -20.15 -1.41
C LYS A 113 -7.55 -21.30 -1.88
N CYS A 114 -6.28 -21.26 -1.50
CA CYS A 114 -5.34 -22.32 -1.83
C CYS A 114 -5.30 -23.39 -0.70
N GLY A 115 -4.66 -24.55 -0.87
CA GLY A 115 -4.69 -25.76 0.03
C GLY A 115 -4.03 -25.82 1.46
N ASP A 116 -2.70 -25.97 1.66
CA ASP A 116 -2.02 -26.17 3.00
C ASP A 116 -0.69 -25.34 3.16
N ILE A 117 -0.22 -24.98 4.39
CA ILE A 117 0.71 -23.82 4.67
C ILE A 117 2.03 -23.97 3.90
N GLY A 118 2.29 -23.06 2.94
CA GLY A 118 3.60 -22.94 2.29
C GLY A 118 4.70 -22.46 3.26
N ASN A 119 5.97 -22.58 2.87
CA ASN A 119 7.10 -22.09 3.68
C ASN A 119 7.23 -20.56 3.58
N ILE A 120 6.33 -19.83 4.25
CA ILE A 120 6.25 -18.37 4.19
C ILE A 120 6.93 -17.74 5.40
N HIS A 121 7.75 -16.73 5.14
CA HIS A 121 8.45 -15.92 6.14
C HIS A 121 8.06 -14.46 5.94
N GLY A 122 7.01 -14.04 6.63
CA GLY A 122 6.59 -12.64 6.67
C GLY A 122 7.34 -11.86 7.73
N TYR A 123 7.63 -10.59 7.44
CA TYR A 123 8.31 -9.68 8.36
C TYR A 123 7.52 -8.39 8.51
N ILE A 124 7.10 -8.07 9.74
CA ILE A 124 6.44 -6.82 10.06
C ILE A 124 7.45 -5.83 10.64
N ALA A 125 7.68 -4.72 9.94
CA ALA A 125 8.57 -3.67 10.39
C ALA A 125 8.01 -3.00 11.65
N LYS A 126 8.84 -2.86 12.68
CA LYS A 126 8.54 -2.20 13.94
C LYS A 126 9.53 -1.07 14.20
N TYR A 127 9.05 0.09 14.61
CA TYR A 127 9.87 1.24 14.96
C TYR A 127 9.62 1.64 16.41
N TYR A 128 10.66 2.10 17.11
CA TYR A 128 10.57 2.39 18.56
C TYR A 128 9.60 3.53 18.91
N LYS A 129 9.17 4.32 17.93
CA LYS A 129 8.15 5.39 18.07
C LYS A 129 6.79 5.01 17.47
N ASP A 130 6.58 3.74 17.12
CA ASP A 130 5.27 3.28 16.67
C ASP A 130 4.21 3.56 17.74
N LYS A 131 3.09 4.13 17.31
CA LYS A 131 1.94 4.33 18.20
C LYS A 131 1.34 2.97 18.56
N PRO A 132 0.98 2.73 19.84
CA PRO A 132 0.28 1.51 20.24
C PRO A 132 -0.98 1.28 19.40
N LEU A 133 -1.25 0.01 19.07
CA LEU A 133 -2.52 -0.39 18.46
C LEU A 133 -3.65 -0.25 19.48
N ILE A 134 -4.82 0.17 19.05
CA ILE A 134 -6.03 0.23 19.88
C ILE A 134 -6.57 -1.18 20.10
N LYS A 135 -6.55 -2.02 19.06
CA LYS A 135 -6.96 -3.43 19.10
C LYS A 135 -5.76 -4.36 19.20
N GLU A 136 -5.88 -5.42 19.99
CA GLU A 136 -4.85 -6.46 20.05
C GLU A 136 -4.81 -7.22 18.71
N TYR A 137 -3.62 -7.34 18.12
CA TYR A 137 -3.41 -8.12 16.91
C TYR A 137 -2.64 -9.41 17.23
N ARG A 138 -3.32 -10.55 17.08
CA ARG A 138 -2.70 -11.87 17.22
C ARG A 138 -1.93 -12.21 15.96
N MET A 139 -0.62 -11.98 15.99
CA MET A 139 0.27 -12.22 14.87
C MET A 139 0.33 -13.72 14.51
N PRO A 140 0.13 -14.09 13.23
CA PRO A 140 0.25 -15.49 12.82
C PRO A 140 1.70 -15.95 12.87
N MET A 141 1.94 -17.26 13.05
CA MET A 141 3.30 -17.83 13.26
C MET A 141 4.28 -17.56 12.10
N TRP A 142 3.77 -17.39 10.88
CA TRP A 142 4.59 -17.10 9.70
C TRP A 142 5.06 -15.64 9.65
N LEU A 143 4.45 -14.75 10.45
CA LEU A 143 4.78 -13.33 10.51
C LEU A 143 5.65 -13.04 11.75
N LYS A 144 6.80 -12.39 11.54
CA LYS A 144 7.81 -12.11 12.58
C LYS A 144 8.07 -10.61 12.66
N PRO A 145 8.16 -10.01 13.87
CA PRO A 145 8.53 -8.61 13.99
C PRO A 145 10.03 -8.42 13.73
N ILE A 146 10.37 -7.38 12.97
CA ILE A 146 11.75 -6.90 12.79
C ILE A 146 11.81 -5.42 13.13
N GLN A 147 12.74 -5.04 13.99
CA GLN A 147 12.96 -3.64 14.32
C GLN A 147 13.77 -2.96 13.22
N VAL A 148 13.21 -1.87 12.66
CA VAL A 148 13.88 -1.01 11.70
C VAL A 148 14.56 0.18 12.37
N GLY A 149 15.66 0.66 11.78
CA GLY A 149 16.45 1.75 12.34
C GLY A 149 17.00 1.43 13.73
N ALA A 150 17.31 0.15 14.00
CA ALA A 150 17.78 -0.30 15.30
C ALA A 150 19.10 0.35 15.73
N VAL A 151 19.95 0.78 14.78
CA VAL A 151 21.18 1.53 15.07
C VAL A 151 20.92 2.95 15.58
N LEU A 152 19.72 3.50 15.34
CA LEU A 152 19.36 4.89 15.67
C LEU A 152 18.84 5.05 17.12
N THR A 153 18.77 3.97 17.89
CA THR A 153 18.21 3.97 19.24
C THR A 153 18.73 2.81 20.08
N ASN A 154 18.76 2.97 21.41
CA ASN A 154 19.04 1.87 22.34
C ASN A 154 17.77 1.10 22.74
N VAL A 155 16.58 1.58 22.36
CA VAL A 155 15.31 0.89 22.65
C VAL A 155 15.16 -0.30 21.72
N ARG A 156 14.76 -1.46 22.26
CA ARG A 156 14.49 -2.68 21.48
C ARG A 156 13.02 -3.05 21.54
N VAL A 157 12.38 -3.13 20.37
CA VAL A 157 10.93 -3.39 20.21
C VAL A 157 10.63 -4.71 19.47
N ALA A 158 11.66 -5.39 19.00
CA ALA A 158 11.58 -6.73 18.43
C ALA A 158 12.86 -7.52 18.75
N GLY A 159 12.77 -8.85 18.73
CA GLY A 159 13.93 -9.72 18.93
C GLY A 159 14.88 -9.77 17.72
N MET A 160 14.37 -9.44 16.53
CA MET A 160 15.15 -9.30 15.30
C MET A 160 15.35 -7.83 14.97
N THR A 161 16.54 -7.45 14.54
CA THR A 161 16.92 -6.06 14.24
C THR A 161 17.60 -5.96 12.88
N ASP A 162 17.41 -4.83 12.20
CA ASP A 162 17.98 -4.54 10.88
C ASP A 162 19.43 -4.03 10.91
N ASP A 163 20.07 -3.92 12.09
CA ASP A 163 21.40 -3.31 12.30
C ASP A 163 22.56 -4.32 12.38
N THR A 164 22.34 -5.56 11.93
CA THR A 164 23.35 -6.63 11.97
C THR A 164 23.75 -7.09 10.56
N GLY A 165 24.95 -7.66 10.39
CA GLY A 165 25.42 -8.12 9.08
C GLY A 165 25.51 -6.98 8.05
N ASP A 166 25.22 -7.27 6.79
CA ASP A 166 25.12 -6.26 5.72
C ASP A 166 23.79 -5.52 5.84
N ASN A 167 23.85 -4.20 6.09
CA ASN A 167 22.67 -3.43 6.42
C ASN A 167 22.74 -1.95 6.04
N ILE A 168 21.56 -1.33 6.02
CA ILE A 168 21.35 0.11 5.84
C ILE A 168 20.48 0.70 6.97
N SER A 169 20.52 0.12 8.19
CA SER A 169 19.69 0.53 9.33
C SER A 169 19.78 2.02 9.63
N GLY A 170 20.98 2.60 9.50
CA GLY A 170 21.21 4.03 9.71
C GLY A 170 20.44 4.94 8.75
N LYS A 171 19.96 4.41 7.62
CA LYS A 171 19.18 5.14 6.61
C LYS A 171 17.66 5.05 6.82
N ASN A 172 17.19 4.43 7.91
CA ASN A 172 15.75 4.22 8.16
C ASN A 172 14.93 5.53 8.15
N GLY A 173 15.52 6.67 8.51
CA GLY A 173 14.84 7.97 8.40
C GLY A 173 14.33 8.29 7.00
N ASN A 174 15.06 7.89 5.95
CA ASN A 174 14.67 8.13 4.56
C ASN A 174 14.09 6.88 3.89
N TYR A 175 14.68 5.70 4.14
CA TYR A 175 14.31 4.42 3.50
C TYR A 175 13.14 3.72 4.18
N CYS A 176 12.84 4.06 5.43
CA CYS A 176 11.75 3.48 6.21
C CYS A 176 11.82 1.94 6.22
N GLU A 177 10.69 1.26 6.00
CA GLU A 177 10.55 -0.19 6.01
C GLU A 177 11.47 -0.92 5.00
N LEU A 178 12.00 -0.22 3.98
CA LEU A 178 12.96 -0.80 3.03
C LEU A 178 14.28 -1.21 3.69
N THR A 179 14.62 -0.66 4.85
CA THR A 179 15.78 -1.11 5.64
C THR A 179 15.63 -2.55 6.11
N ALA A 180 14.42 -2.96 6.52
CA ALA A 180 14.11 -4.36 6.81
C ALA A 180 14.17 -5.21 5.54
N LEU A 181 13.60 -4.75 4.42
CA LEU A 181 13.65 -5.49 3.15
C LEU A 181 15.09 -5.77 2.71
N TYR A 182 15.95 -4.75 2.76
CA TYR A 182 17.38 -4.88 2.46
C TYR A 182 18.03 -5.92 3.38
N TRP A 183 17.78 -5.81 4.69
CA TRP A 183 18.37 -6.72 5.67
C TRP A 183 17.94 -8.17 5.44
N ILE A 184 16.66 -8.41 5.15
CA ILE A 184 16.12 -9.73 4.81
C ILE A 184 16.81 -10.28 3.55
N TRP A 185 16.93 -9.46 2.52
CA TRP A 185 17.60 -9.81 1.26
C TRP A 185 19.07 -10.19 1.44
N LYS A 186 19.81 -9.46 2.28
CA LYS A 186 21.24 -9.72 2.48
C LYS A 186 21.55 -10.81 3.50
N ASN A 187 20.71 -10.97 4.52
CA ASN A 187 21.07 -11.75 5.71
C ASN A 187 20.20 -12.99 5.94
N VAL A 188 18.97 -13.01 5.42
CA VAL A 188 18.02 -14.11 5.64
C VAL A 188 17.90 -14.97 4.39
N ILE A 189 17.50 -14.38 3.26
CA ILE A 189 17.22 -15.10 2.01
C ILE A 189 18.39 -15.97 1.54
N PRO A 190 19.67 -15.51 1.58
CA PRO A 190 20.80 -16.33 1.12
C PRO A 190 21.08 -17.55 1.98
N LYS A 191 20.62 -17.57 3.24
CA LYS A 191 20.82 -18.68 4.18
C LYS A 191 19.73 -19.75 4.08
N ASP A 192 18.67 -19.47 3.35
CA ASP A 192 17.56 -20.39 3.18
C ASP A 192 17.82 -21.35 2.02
N ASN A 193 17.97 -22.63 2.32
CA ASN A 193 18.24 -23.67 1.32
C ASN A 193 16.98 -24.24 0.66
N LYS A 194 15.79 -23.78 1.07
CA LYS A 194 14.52 -24.23 0.49
C LYS A 194 14.21 -23.43 -0.79
N LYS A 195 13.74 -24.13 -1.81
CA LYS A 195 13.40 -23.57 -3.15
C LYS A 195 11.95 -23.10 -3.28
N ASP A 196 11.13 -23.36 -2.27
CA ASP A 196 9.69 -23.10 -2.25
C ASP A 196 9.30 -22.07 -1.19
N SER A 197 10.28 -21.28 -0.75
CA SER A 197 10.11 -20.26 0.27
C SER A 197 9.54 -18.99 -0.30
N TYR A 198 8.65 -18.37 0.48
CA TYR A 198 8.15 -17.02 0.21
C TYR A 198 8.60 -16.10 1.33
N TYR A 199 8.82 -14.85 0.97
CA TYR A 199 9.23 -13.79 1.87
C TYR A 199 8.28 -12.62 1.70
N GLY A 200 7.90 -11.99 2.81
CA GLY A 200 7.05 -10.81 2.76
C GLY A 200 7.51 -9.70 3.68
N LEU A 201 7.23 -8.47 3.26
CA LEU A 201 7.42 -7.26 4.06
C LEU A 201 6.06 -6.64 4.35
N PHE A 202 5.84 -6.25 5.60
CA PHE A 202 4.64 -5.60 6.08
C PHE A 202 4.99 -4.42 6.97
N HIS A 203 4.05 -3.48 7.12
CA HIS A 203 4.23 -2.32 7.98
C HIS A 203 3.57 -2.59 9.34
N TYR A 204 3.96 -1.86 10.38
CA TYR A 204 3.47 -2.10 11.74
C TYR A 204 1.94 -2.02 11.92
N ARG A 205 1.24 -1.30 11.03
CA ARG A 205 -0.23 -1.13 10.98
C ARG A 205 -0.90 -1.66 9.71
N ARG A 206 -0.15 -2.24 8.78
CA ARG A 206 -0.69 -2.67 7.49
C ARG A 206 -0.13 -4.04 7.15
N VAL A 207 -1.03 -5.01 7.12
CA VAL A 207 -0.72 -6.38 6.74
C VAL A 207 -1.65 -6.79 5.59
N LEU A 208 -1.22 -7.72 4.74
CA LEU A 208 -2.13 -8.26 3.74
C LEU A 208 -3.23 -9.09 4.43
N ASP A 209 -4.45 -8.97 3.94
CA ASP A 209 -5.59 -9.79 4.36
C ASP A 209 -5.42 -11.19 3.79
N VAL A 210 -4.63 -11.97 4.51
CA VAL A 210 -4.20 -13.28 4.07
C VAL A 210 -4.61 -14.24 5.16
N LYS A 211 -5.67 -14.97 4.89
CA LYS A 211 -6.20 -15.97 5.80
C LYS A 211 -5.27 -17.18 5.80
N LYS A 212 -5.26 -17.90 6.92
CA LYS A 212 -4.48 -19.13 7.02
C LYS A 212 -4.87 -20.09 5.90
N GLU A 213 -6.15 -20.06 5.53
CA GLU A 213 -6.81 -20.81 4.45
C GLU A 213 -6.38 -20.42 3.03
N GLU A 214 -5.61 -19.35 2.84
CA GLU A 214 -5.20 -18.85 1.51
C GLU A 214 -3.69 -19.04 1.26
N LEU A 215 -2.89 -19.33 2.30
CA LEU A 215 -1.42 -19.35 2.25
C LEU A 215 -0.78 -20.63 1.75
N TYR A 216 -1.50 -21.27 0.86
CA TYR A 216 -1.65 -22.67 1.03
C TYR A 216 -1.25 -23.34 -0.30
N ARG A 217 0.02 -23.76 -0.46
CA ARG A 217 0.65 -24.17 -1.76
C ARG A 217 0.73 -23.07 -2.83
N LEU A 218 1.23 -21.89 -2.47
CA LEU A 218 1.54 -20.82 -3.43
C LEU A 218 2.35 -21.32 -4.64
N LYS A 219 3.33 -22.18 -4.39
CA LYS A 219 4.16 -22.79 -5.44
C LYS A 219 3.38 -23.73 -6.36
N ASP A 220 2.48 -24.56 -5.83
CA ASP A 220 1.73 -25.52 -6.67
C ASP A 220 0.78 -24.79 -7.61
N ASN A 221 0.27 -23.63 -7.18
CA ASN A 221 -0.51 -22.72 -8.03
C ASN A 221 0.35 -21.80 -8.89
N GLY A 222 1.68 -21.97 -8.85
CA GLY A 222 2.64 -21.17 -9.60
C GLY A 222 2.58 -19.67 -9.29
N ILE A 223 2.12 -19.28 -8.09
CA ILE A 223 2.00 -17.87 -7.68
C ILE A 223 3.40 -17.32 -7.41
N ASP A 224 3.76 -16.22 -8.05
CA ASP A 224 5.08 -15.63 -7.92
C ASP A 224 5.13 -14.53 -6.88
N VAL A 225 4.05 -13.75 -6.80
CA VAL A 225 3.92 -12.63 -5.88
C VAL A 225 2.46 -12.37 -5.54
N ILE A 226 2.23 -11.99 -4.28
CA ILE A 226 0.99 -11.50 -3.73
C ILE A 226 1.20 -10.02 -3.39
N LEU A 227 0.38 -9.16 -3.97
CA LEU A 227 0.35 -7.71 -3.72
C LEU A 227 -0.96 -7.29 -3.08
N PRO A 228 -1.04 -6.13 -2.42
CA PRO A 228 -2.34 -5.55 -2.11
C PRO A 228 -3.07 -5.21 -3.41
N TYR A 229 -4.40 -5.19 -3.38
CA TYR A 229 -5.17 -4.53 -4.44
C TYR A 229 -4.63 -3.10 -4.66
N PRO A 230 -4.37 -2.69 -5.90
CA PRO A 230 -3.81 -1.39 -6.15
C PRO A 230 -4.82 -0.30 -5.79
N THR A 231 -4.29 0.80 -5.26
CA THR A 231 -5.04 2.03 -5.06
C THR A 231 -5.35 2.65 -6.41
N ILE A 232 -6.61 3.02 -6.64
CA ILE A 232 -7.04 3.73 -7.83
C ILE A 232 -6.77 5.23 -7.64
N CYS A 233 -6.16 5.85 -8.65
CA CYS A 233 -5.80 7.25 -8.75
C CYS A 233 -6.53 7.90 -9.93
N ASP A 234 -7.00 9.12 -9.77
CA ASP A 234 -7.69 9.91 -10.81
C ASP A 234 -7.05 11.30 -10.86
N PRO A 235 -6.48 11.75 -11.99
CA PRO A 235 -6.54 11.11 -13.32
C PRO A 235 -5.49 10.02 -13.58
N HIS A 236 -4.37 10.00 -12.85
CA HIS A 236 -3.29 9.03 -13.03
C HIS A 236 -2.40 8.94 -11.79
N ILE A 237 -1.56 7.90 -11.69
CA ILE A 237 -0.69 7.66 -10.52
C ILE A 237 0.29 8.81 -10.23
N SER A 238 0.51 9.71 -11.19
CA SER A 238 1.42 10.85 -11.02
C SER A 238 1.05 11.76 -9.84
N GLU A 239 -0.25 11.90 -9.54
CA GLU A 239 -0.72 12.73 -8.42
C GLU A 239 -0.13 12.26 -7.08
N HIS A 240 0.08 10.96 -6.91
CA HIS A 240 0.61 10.43 -5.66
C HIS A 240 2.03 10.90 -5.38
N HIS A 241 2.93 10.90 -6.38
CA HIS A 241 4.30 11.34 -6.14
C HIS A 241 4.37 12.87 -5.98
N GLU A 242 3.57 13.65 -6.69
CA GLU A 242 3.51 15.12 -6.54
C GLU A 242 3.17 15.56 -5.11
N ARG A 243 2.39 14.74 -4.39
CA ARG A 243 1.99 15.01 -3.01
C ARG A 243 3.09 14.74 -1.98
N TYR A 244 3.95 13.75 -2.22
CA TYR A 244 4.85 13.20 -1.20
C TYR A 244 6.33 13.30 -1.55
N VAL A 245 6.66 13.60 -2.81
CA VAL A 245 8.02 13.61 -3.34
C VAL A 245 8.28 14.96 -3.99
N ASN A 246 9.36 15.63 -3.58
CA ASN A 246 9.78 16.87 -4.21
C ASN A 246 10.18 16.61 -5.67
N SER A 247 9.88 17.57 -6.56
CA SER A 247 10.16 17.42 -7.99
C SER A 247 11.65 17.19 -8.31
N SER A 248 12.57 17.68 -7.47
CA SER A 248 14.01 17.41 -7.59
C SER A 248 14.36 15.95 -7.29
N ASP A 249 13.77 15.36 -6.24
CA ASP A 249 13.98 13.96 -5.88
C ASP A 249 13.34 13.01 -6.91
N TRP A 250 12.19 13.39 -7.46
CA TRP A 250 11.57 12.66 -8.58
C TRP A 250 12.48 12.63 -9.81
N LYS A 251 13.03 13.79 -10.21
CA LYS A 251 13.99 13.88 -11.32
C LYS A 251 15.25 13.06 -11.05
N ALA A 252 15.75 13.06 -9.81
CA ALA A 252 16.89 12.25 -9.40
C ALA A 252 16.60 10.75 -9.59
N MET A 253 15.40 10.28 -9.24
CA MET A 253 14.99 8.89 -9.45
C MET A 253 14.87 8.53 -10.93
N LEU A 254 14.23 9.40 -11.73
CA LEU A 254 14.12 9.20 -13.17
C LEU A 254 15.50 9.15 -13.85
N GLN A 255 16.44 10.00 -13.42
CA GLN A 255 17.81 9.98 -13.89
C GLN A 255 18.51 8.67 -13.51
N ALA A 256 18.42 8.24 -12.24
CA ALA A 256 18.99 6.97 -11.78
C ALA A 256 18.43 5.78 -12.58
N LEU A 257 17.12 5.78 -12.85
CA LEU A 257 16.46 4.74 -13.63
C LEU A 257 16.93 4.75 -15.09
N ALA A 258 17.05 5.91 -15.72
CA ALA A 258 17.54 6.03 -17.09
C ALA A 258 19.01 5.58 -17.23
N GLU A 259 19.85 5.88 -16.24
CA GLU A 259 21.27 5.50 -16.21
C GLU A 259 21.46 3.99 -16.01
N LEU A 260 20.67 3.37 -15.14
CA LEU A 260 20.89 1.98 -14.70
C LEU A 260 19.99 0.96 -15.41
N GLN A 261 18.78 1.36 -15.82
CA GLN A 261 17.71 0.48 -16.30
C GLN A 261 16.87 1.17 -17.40
N PRO A 262 17.46 1.48 -18.57
CA PRO A 262 16.82 2.29 -19.62
C PRO A 262 15.50 1.70 -20.18
N ASP A 263 15.37 0.37 -20.19
CA ASP A 263 14.13 -0.30 -20.61
C ASP A 263 12.99 -0.06 -19.62
N TYR A 264 13.28 -0.11 -18.32
CA TYR A 264 12.32 0.23 -17.27
C TYR A 264 11.96 1.71 -17.31
N PHE A 265 12.93 2.60 -17.56
CA PHE A 265 12.64 4.03 -17.73
C PHE A 265 11.63 4.27 -18.85
N SER A 266 11.83 3.62 -20.00
CA SER A 266 10.92 3.74 -21.15
C SER A 266 9.52 3.20 -20.85
N ALA A 267 9.42 2.08 -20.13
CA ALA A 267 8.13 1.53 -19.69
C ALA A 267 7.46 2.39 -18.62
N PHE A 268 8.25 2.98 -17.72
CA PHE A 268 7.73 3.76 -16.61
C PHE A 268 6.97 4.99 -17.07
N MET A 269 7.42 5.64 -18.14
CA MET A 269 6.68 6.76 -18.74
C MET A 269 5.25 6.39 -19.12
N LYS A 270 5.01 5.15 -19.58
CA LYS A 270 3.66 4.64 -19.88
C LYS A 270 2.90 4.22 -18.62
N ILE A 271 3.59 3.62 -17.65
CA ILE A 271 3.00 3.20 -16.37
C ILE A 271 2.60 4.41 -15.51
N LEU A 272 3.21 5.58 -15.71
CA LEU A 272 2.81 6.81 -15.03
C LEU A 272 1.47 7.38 -15.52
N GLU A 273 1.03 7.01 -16.72
CA GLU A 273 -0.22 7.48 -17.33
C GLU A 273 -1.45 6.65 -16.92
N GLN A 274 -1.26 5.51 -16.24
CA GLN A 274 -2.36 4.67 -15.76
C GLN A 274 -2.77 5.03 -14.32
N GLU A 275 -3.81 4.35 -13.82
CA GLU A 275 -4.57 4.74 -12.62
C GLU A 275 -4.25 3.90 -11.37
N TYR A 276 -3.41 2.86 -11.46
CA TYR A 276 -3.25 1.84 -10.43
C TYR A 276 -1.88 1.91 -9.79
N LEU A 277 -1.87 2.15 -8.49
CA LEU A 277 -0.66 2.27 -7.69
C LEU A 277 -0.64 1.17 -6.62
N TYR A 278 0.42 0.37 -6.60
CA TYR A 278 0.70 -0.49 -5.45
C TYR A 278 1.28 0.39 -4.34
N ASN A 279 0.37 0.94 -3.54
CA ASN A 279 0.71 1.69 -2.35
C ASN A 279 1.35 0.78 -1.31
N TYR A 280 2.28 1.38 -0.57
CA TYR A 280 3.06 0.71 0.46
C TYR A 280 4.05 -0.31 -0.11
N ASN A 281 5.21 -0.46 0.53
CA ASN A 281 6.20 -1.47 0.16
C ASN A 281 5.82 -2.84 0.74
N ILE A 282 4.57 -3.25 0.54
CA ILE A 282 3.98 -4.48 1.10
C ILE A 282 3.83 -5.52 0.00
N LEU A 283 4.38 -6.70 0.23
CA LEU A 283 4.31 -7.82 -0.70
C LEU A 283 4.59 -9.14 0.03
N ILE A 284 4.19 -10.24 -0.59
CA ILE A 284 4.76 -11.58 -0.36
C ILE A 284 5.23 -12.08 -1.72
N ALA A 285 6.47 -12.50 -1.87
CA ALA A 285 6.98 -13.02 -3.14
C ALA A 285 7.82 -14.29 -2.92
N ARG A 286 7.86 -15.15 -3.95
CA ARG A 286 8.77 -16.29 -3.94
C ARG A 286 10.21 -15.80 -3.84
N LYS A 287 11.06 -16.62 -3.23
CA LYS A 287 12.46 -16.30 -2.91
C LYS A 287 13.22 -15.66 -4.08
N GLU A 288 13.09 -16.22 -5.28
CA GLU A 288 13.78 -15.74 -6.47
C GLU A 288 13.26 -14.36 -6.89
N VAL A 289 11.93 -14.17 -6.91
CA VAL A 289 11.30 -12.91 -7.34
C VAL A 289 11.63 -11.76 -6.40
N ILE A 290 11.59 -11.99 -5.08
CA ILE A 290 11.96 -10.93 -4.14
C ILE A 290 13.46 -10.61 -4.20
N SER A 291 14.31 -11.60 -4.52
CA SER A 291 15.75 -11.39 -4.68
C SER A 291 16.05 -10.56 -5.92
N ASP A 292 15.41 -10.89 -7.04
CA ASP A 292 15.52 -10.15 -8.30
C ASP A 292 14.99 -8.73 -8.15
N TYR A 293 13.85 -8.56 -7.46
CA TYR A 293 13.29 -7.25 -7.14
C TYR A 293 14.26 -6.41 -6.30
N CYS A 294 14.83 -6.96 -5.22
CA CYS A 294 15.80 -6.23 -4.39
C CYS A 294 17.07 -5.89 -5.17
N ALA A 295 17.59 -6.81 -5.98
CA ALA A 295 18.77 -6.60 -6.81
C ALA A 295 18.56 -5.49 -7.85
N TRP A 296 17.34 -5.31 -8.35
CA TRP A 296 16.95 -4.21 -9.22
C TRP A 296 16.71 -2.90 -8.44
N LEU A 297 15.97 -2.96 -7.32
CA LEU A 297 15.50 -1.80 -6.56
C LEU A 297 16.65 -1.02 -5.90
N PHE A 298 17.50 -1.70 -5.12
CA PHE A 298 18.44 -1.02 -4.23
C PHE A 298 19.51 -0.20 -4.97
N PRO A 299 20.10 -0.68 -6.09
CA PRO A 299 21.01 0.16 -6.88
C PRO A 299 20.36 1.45 -7.40
N ILE A 300 19.09 1.41 -7.80
CA ILE A 300 18.34 2.59 -8.23
C ILE A 300 18.15 3.57 -7.07
N LEU A 301 17.75 3.07 -5.90
CA LEU A 301 17.56 3.90 -4.71
C LEU A 301 18.87 4.53 -4.23
N GLU A 302 19.96 3.77 -4.21
CA GLU A 302 21.30 4.26 -3.85
C GLU A 302 21.76 5.35 -4.83
N ARG A 303 21.56 5.14 -6.12
CA ARG A 303 21.90 6.14 -7.14
C ARG A 303 21.02 7.39 -7.03
N THR A 304 19.74 7.21 -6.72
CA THR A 304 18.83 8.32 -6.46
C THR A 304 19.28 9.15 -5.26
N GLU A 305 19.63 8.51 -4.15
CA GLU A 305 20.16 9.18 -2.95
C GLU A 305 21.46 9.96 -3.26
N GLN A 306 22.34 9.43 -4.10
CA GLN A 306 23.54 10.13 -4.55
C GLN A 306 23.22 11.38 -5.38
N LEU A 307 22.14 11.37 -6.15
CA LEU A 307 21.71 12.49 -7.01
C LEU A 307 20.86 13.52 -6.24
N SER A 308 20.15 13.10 -5.19
CA SER A 308 19.31 13.98 -4.38
C SER A 308 20.08 15.10 -3.68
N VAL A 309 19.41 16.24 -3.56
CA VAL A 309 19.85 17.44 -2.81
C VAL A 309 18.62 17.98 -2.06
N PRO A 310 18.68 18.15 -0.72
CA PRO A 310 19.82 17.84 0.17
C PRO A 310 20.10 16.33 0.28
N LYS A 311 21.28 15.98 0.79
CA LYS A 311 21.66 14.56 0.97
C LYS A 311 20.80 13.91 2.04
N GLY A 312 20.69 12.58 2.00
CA GLY A 312 19.90 11.80 2.97
C GLY A 312 20.25 12.13 4.43
N SER A 313 21.54 12.25 4.75
CA SER A 313 22.03 12.61 6.08
C SER A 313 21.68 14.02 6.55
N GLU A 314 21.23 14.89 5.66
CA GLU A 314 20.91 16.30 5.91
C GLU A 314 19.39 16.54 6.02
N ARG A 315 18.58 15.48 5.89
CA ARG A 315 17.12 15.55 5.87
C ARG A 315 16.49 14.42 6.66
N SER A 316 15.22 14.60 7.05
CA SER A 316 14.48 13.66 7.91
C SER A 316 13.16 13.19 7.33
N ASP A 317 12.87 13.56 6.09
CA ASP A 317 11.71 13.11 5.35
C ASP A 317 11.95 11.77 4.64
N ARG A 318 10.83 11.14 4.26
CA ARG A 318 10.74 9.74 3.85
C ARG A 318 10.81 9.56 2.33
N TYR A 319 11.48 10.47 1.63
CA TYR A 319 11.41 10.58 0.17
C TYR A 319 11.79 9.29 -0.56
N ILE A 320 12.84 8.58 -0.11
CA ILE A 320 13.24 7.28 -0.67
C ILE A 320 12.16 6.21 -0.44
N GLY A 321 11.54 6.19 0.74
CA GLY A 321 10.42 5.30 1.02
C GLY A 321 9.26 5.47 0.04
N TYR A 322 8.87 6.72 -0.25
CA TYR A 322 7.82 7.04 -1.24
C TYR A 322 8.23 6.72 -2.68
N LEU A 323 9.49 6.94 -3.04
CA LEU A 323 10.03 6.53 -4.34
C LEU A 323 10.03 5.00 -4.48
N GLY A 324 10.27 4.28 -3.38
CA GLY A 324 10.16 2.82 -3.31
C GLY A 324 8.77 2.30 -3.72
N GLU A 325 7.70 2.95 -3.29
CA GLU A 325 6.32 2.56 -3.64
C GLU A 325 6.05 2.71 -5.15
N ASN A 326 6.60 3.77 -5.76
CA ASN A 326 6.53 3.98 -7.21
C ASN A 326 7.35 2.94 -7.97
N LEU A 327 8.54 2.60 -7.48
CA LEU A 327 9.42 1.59 -8.09
C LEU A 327 8.88 0.17 -7.92
N LEU A 328 8.22 -0.15 -6.79
CA LEU A 328 7.44 -1.38 -6.60
C LEU A 328 6.36 -1.49 -7.69
N THR A 329 5.60 -0.41 -7.90
CA THR A 329 4.57 -0.35 -8.95
C THR A 329 5.16 -0.58 -10.33
N LEU A 330 6.23 0.13 -10.66
CA LEU A 330 6.96 -0.04 -11.93
C LEU A 330 7.38 -1.50 -12.13
N TYR A 331 8.08 -2.09 -11.16
CA TYR A 331 8.65 -3.43 -11.32
C TYR A 331 7.58 -4.47 -11.61
N PHE A 332 6.53 -4.54 -10.79
CA PHE A 332 5.51 -5.58 -10.95
C PHE A 332 4.59 -5.33 -12.15
N MET A 333 4.31 -4.08 -12.51
CA MET A 333 3.58 -3.77 -13.75
C MET A 333 4.39 -4.09 -15.00
N TYR A 334 5.72 -3.90 -14.96
CA TYR A 334 6.62 -4.27 -16.05
C TYR A 334 6.66 -5.78 -16.28
N HIS A 335 6.61 -6.56 -15.20
CA HIS A 335 6.71 -8.03 -15.23
C HIS A 335 5.37 -8.76 -15.24
N LYS A 336 4.24 -8.07 -15.36
CA LYS A 336 2.89 -8.67 -15.24
C LYS A 336 2.61 -9.81 -16.23
N GLU A 337 3.28 -9.84 -17.38
CA GLU A 337 3.12 -10.90 -18.40
C GLU A 337 4.07 -12.09 -18.16
N HIS A 338 5.01 -11.97 -17.23
CA HIS A 338 6.05 -12.96 -16.94
C HIS A 338 5.96 -13.55 -15.53
N LEU A 339 5.31 -12.82 -14.62
CA LEU A 339 5.06 -13.25 -13.26
C LEU A 339 3.58 -13.55 -13.07
N HIS A 340 3.28 -14.63 -12.35
CA HIS A 340 1.94 -14.87 -11.86
C HIS A 340 1.68 -14.00 -10.62
N ILE A 341 1.09 -12.83 -10.85
CA ILE A 341 0.78 -11.83 -9.83
C ILE A 341 -0.68 -11.99 -9.39
N VAL A 342 -0.88 -12.22 -8.09
CA VAL A 342 -2.22 -12.24 -7.48
C VAL A 342 -2.33 -11.16 -6.40
N HIS A 343 -3.57 -10.85 -6.01
CA HIS A 343 -3.87 -9.69 -5.17
C HIS A 343 -4.75 -10.08 -4.00
N THR A 344 -4.60 -9.38 -2.88
CA THR A 344 -5.54 -9.49 -1.77
C THR A 344 -5.75 -8.13 -1.12
N GLY A 345 -6.73 -8.03 -0.22
CA GLY A 345 -6.91 -6.81 0.54
C GLY A 345 -5.82 -6.58 1.57
N ARG A 346 -6.02 -5.51 2.33
CA ARG A 346 -5.05 -5.05 3.33
C ARG A 346 -5.81 -4.77 4.61
N ILE A 347 -5.40 -5.41 5.70
CA ILE A 347 -5.92 -5.13 7.03
C ILE A 347 -5.17 -3.94 7.62
N MET A 348 -5.93 -2.97 8.09
CA MET A 348 -5.44 -1.82 8.85
C MET A 348 -5.51 -2.15 10.34
N LEU A 349 -4.36 -2.27 11.00
CA LEU A 349 -4.30 -2.49 12.44
C LEU A 349 -4.50 -1.14 13.15
N VAL A 350 -5.67 -0.96 13.74
CA VAL A 350 -6.07 0.27 14.44
C VAL A 350 -5.65 0.22 15.90
#